data_AF-A0A7C1CGR1-F1
#
_entry.id   AF-A0A7C1CGR1-F1
#
_cell.length_a   1.000
_cell.length_b   1.000
_cell.length_c   1.000
_cell.angle_alpha   90.00
_cell.angle_beta   90.00
_cell.angle_gamma   90.00
#
_symmetry.space_group_name_H-M   'P 1'
#
loop_
_entity.id
_entity.type
_entity.pdbx_description
1 polymer ?
#
loop_
_entity_poly.entity_id
_entity_poly.type
_entity_poly.pdbx_seq_one_letter_code
_entity_poly.pdbx_strand_id
1 'polypeptide(L)' 'MSIVVDILSAAEEPLHISEVIRRAGEQYNVTLDRESVVSAMIKRLKKGSTFVRTAPNTFCLKGKEG' A
#
# COMPACT_ATOMS: atom_id res chain seq x y z
N MET A 1 3.24 13.11 -3.71
CA MET A 1 3.12 11.66 -4.00
C MET A 1 3.35 10.86 -2.73
N SER A 2 2.64 9.75 -2.54
CA SER A 2 2.85 8.87 -1.38
C SER A 2 3.61 7.63 -1.83
N ILE A 3 4.72 7.31 -1.17
CA ILE A 3 5.58 6.13 -1.43
C ILE A 3 4.76 4.86 -1.67
N VAL A 4 3.73 4.63 -0.85
CA VAL A 4 2.80 3.52 -0.96
C VAL A 4 2.05 3.47 -2.30
N VAL A 5 1.61 4.62 -2.84
CA VAL A 5 0.95 4.69 -4.16
C VAL A 5 1.92 4.24 -5.25
N ASP A 6 3.17 4.73 -5.21
CA ASP A 6 4.20 4.38 -6.18
C ASP A 6 4.49 2.88 -6.16
N ILE A 7 4.70 2.31 -4.97
CA ILE A 7 5.00 0.88 -4.79
C ILE A 7 3.84 0.01 -5.29
N LEU A 8 2.59 0.37 -4.99
CA LEU A 8 1.44 -0.37 -5.50
C LEU A 8 1.24 -0.13 -7.01
N SER A 9 1.50 1.07 -7.50
CA SER A 9 1.33 1.41 -8.92
C SER A 9 2.36 0.70 -9.78
N ALA A 10 3.57 0.51 -9.26
CA ALA A 10 4.63 -0.27 -9.90
C ALA A 10 4.39 -1.78 -9.81
N ALA A 11 3.64 -2.24 -8.81
CA ALA A 11 3.31 -3.66 -8.66
C ALA A 11 2.18 -4.10 -9.59
N GLU A 12 1.25 -3.19 -9.91
CA GLU A 12 0.03 -3.48 -10.69
C GLU A 12 -0.86 -4.60 -10.11
N GLU A 13 -0.51 -5.15 -8.95
CA GLU A 13 -1.10 -6.30 -8.29
C GLU A 13 -1.35 -6.03 -6.79
N PRO A 14 -2.25 -6.78 -6.14
CA PRO A 14 -2.49 -6.66 -4.71
C PRO A 14 -1.26 -7.03 -3.89
N LEU A 15 -0.65 -6.04 -3.23
CA LEU A 15 0.53 -6.23 -2.39
C LEU A 15 0.17 -6.44 -0.92
N HIS A 16 0.87 -7.40 -0.31
CA HIS A 16 0.82 -7.61 1.12
C HIS A 16 1.58 -6.49 1.83
N ILE A 17 1.11 -6.08 3.01
CA ILE A 17 1.67 -4.98 3.80
C ILE A 17 3.16 -5.17 4.10
N SER A 18 3.58 -6.41 4.35
CA SER A 18 5.00 -6.72 4.59
C SER A 18 5.86 -6.41 3.36
N GLU A 19 5.35 -6.65 2.16
CA GLU A 19 6.06 -6.35 0.92
C GLU A 19 6.10 -4.85 0.67
N VAL A 20 5.03 -4.12 0.98
CA VAL A 20 5.02 -2.65 0.90
C VAL A 20 6.06 -2.05 1.84
N ILE A 21 6.14 -2.54 3.08
CA ILE A 21 7.15 -2.08 4.06
C ILE A 21 8.55 -2.41 3.57
N ARG A 22 8.77 -3.63 3.07
CA ARG A 22 10.08 -4.05 2.56
C ARG A 22 10.52 -3.19 1.38
N ARG A 23 9.66 -2.99 0.39
CA ARG A 23 9.93 -2.13 -0.78
C ARG A 23 10.13 -0.67 -0.39
N ALA A 24 9.38 -0.16 0.58
CA ALA A 24 9.58 1.21 1.07
C ALA A 24 10.94 1.38 1.76
N GLY A 25 11.35 0.40 2.57
CA GLY A 25 12.69 0.36 3.16
C GLY A 25 13.78 0.29 2.10
N GLU A 26 13.65 -0.61 1.13
CA GLU A 26 14.66 -0.81 0.07
C GLU A 26 14.76 0.38 -0.90
N GLN A 27 13.62 0.84 -1.43
CA GLN A 27 13.61 1.88 -2.48
C GLN A 27 13.67 3.31 -1.92
N TYR A 28 13.11 3.54 -0.74
CA TYR A 28 13.00 4.89 -0.17
C TYR A 28 13.81 5.05 1.11
N ASN A 29 14.50 4.01 1.60
CA ASN A 29 15.29 4.03 2.84
C ASN A 29 14.49 4.51 4.06
N VAL A 30 13.18 4.19 4.10
CA VAL A 30 12.28 4.55 5.19
C VAL A 30 11.90 3.35 6.04
N THR A 31 11.91 3.51 7.36
CA THR A 31 11.40 2.51 8.29
C THR A 31 9.90 2.70 8.46
N LEU A 32 9.11 1.78 7.92
CA LEU A 32 7.66 1.79 8.07
C LEU A 32 7.21 0.71 9.05
N ASP A 33 6.42 1.11 10.03
CA ASP A 33 5.79 0.17 10.95
C ASP A 33 4.49 -0.41 10.36
N ARG A 34 4.29 -1.72 10.51
CA ARG A 34 3.15 -2.42 9.92
C ARG A 34 1.82 -1.87 10.37
N GLU A 35 1.65 -1.63 11.67
CA GLU A 35 0.39 -1.13 12.21
C GLU A 35 0.14 0.31 11.75
N SER A 36 1.20 1.12 11.72
CA SER A 36 1.12 2.49 11.19
C SER A 36 0.74 2.51 9.70
N VAL A 37 1.34 1.65 8.87
CA VAL A 37 1.00 1.60 7.43
C VAL A 37 -0.41 1.09 7.21
N VAL A 38 -0.83 0.03 7.90
CA VAL A 38 -2.21 -0.49 7.79
C VAL A 38 -3.19 0.60 8.18
N SER A 39 -2.95 1.29 9.31
CA SER A 39 -3.82 2.38 9.76
C SER A 39 -3.84 3.53 8.74
N ALA A 40 -2.69 3.95 8.21
CA ALA A 40 -2.60 4.97 7.17
C ALA A 40 -3.32 4.57 5.88
N MET A 41 -3.20 3.31 5.46
CA MET A 41 -3.90 2.76 4.29
C MET A 41 -5.42 2.72 4.52
N ILE A 42 -5.88 2.24 5.68
CA ILE A 42 -7.30 2.24 6.07
C ILE A 42 -7.85 3.68 6.08
N LYS A 43 -7.06 4.63 6.59
CA LYS A 43 -7.44 6.05 6.63
C LYS A 43 -7.56 6.65 5.23
N ARG A 44 -6.71 6.21 4.29
CA ARG A 44 -6.78 6.58 2.87
C ARG A 44 -7.93 5.91 2.14
N LEU A 45 -8.18 4.62 2.39
CA LEU A 45 -9.36 3.88 1.92
C LEU A 45 -10.65 4.60 2.32
N LYS A 46 -10.79 4.96 3.61
CA LYS A 46 -11.94 5.71 4.13
C LYS A 46 -12.06 7.11 3.53
N LYS A 47 -10.94 7.75 3.18
CA LYS A 47 -10.92 9.04 2.46
C LYS A 47 -11.33 8.92 0.98
N GLY A 48 -11.68 7.73 0.50
CA GLY A 48 -11.99 7.50 -0.92
C GLY A 48 -10.76 7.59 -1.83
N SER A 49 -9.56 7.47 -1.26
CA SER A 49 -8.33 7.41 -2.07
C SER A 49 -8.29 6.12 -2.88
N THR A 50 -7.51 6.13 -3.96
CA THR A 50 -7.32 5.12 -5.01
C THR A 50 -6.87 3.73 -4.53
N PHE A 51 -7.14 3.31 -3.30
CA PHE A 51 -6.78 2.01 -2.76
C PHE A 51 -8.03 1.15 -2.57
N VAL A 52 -7.89 -0.16 -2.68
CA VAL A 52 -8.87 -1.16 -2.29
C VAL A 52 -8.17 -2.22 -1.45
N ARG A 53 -8.90 -2.81 -0.49
CA ARG A 53 -8.39 -3.93 0.29
C ARG A 53 -8.92 -5.21 -0.31
N THR A 54 -8.05 -6.01 -0.91
CA THR A 54 -8.41 -7.28 -1.55
C THR A 54 -8.36 -8.45 -0.57
N ALA A 55 -7.53 -8.37 0.48
CA ALA A 55 -7.36 -9.46 1.45
C ALA A 55 -6.97 -8.92 2.85
N PRO A 56 -6.96 -9.76 3.90
CA PRO A 56 -6.34 -9.41 5.17
C PRO A 56 -4.87 -9.09 4.96
N ASN A 57 -4.46 -7.89 5.38
CA ASN A 57 -3.11 -7.35 5.19
C ASN A 57 -2.67 -7.17 3.73
N THR A 58 -3.60 -7.19 2.76
CA THR A 58 -3.28 -7.01 1.32
C THR A 58 -4.09 -5.87 0.74
N PHE A 59 -3.42 -5.00 -0.01
CA PHE A 59 -3.99 -3.78 -0.58
C PHE A 59 -3.65 -3.68 -2.05
N CYS A 60 -4.59 -3.20 -2.85
CA CYS A 60 -4.44 -2.95 -4.28
C CYS A 60 -4.80 -1.49 -4.60
N LEU A 61 -4.45 -1.02 -5.79
CA LEU A 61 -4.94 0.25 -6.32
C LEU A 61 -6.31 0.04 -6.99
N LYS A 62 -7.26 0.89 -6.63
CA LYS A 62 -8.59 1.00 -7.23
C LYS A 62 -8.44 1.32 -8.72
N GLY A 63 -8.89 0.41 -9.59
CA GLY A 63 -8.75 0.52 -11.05
C GLY A 63 -7.64 -0.34 -11.68
N LYS A 64 -6.88 -1.09 -10.87
CA LYS A 64 -5.98 -2.17 -11.31
C LYS A 64 -6.50 -3.55 -10.89
N GLU A 65 -7.80 -3.63 -10.61
CA GLU A 65 -8.53 -4.88 -10.38
C GLU A 65 -8.83 -5.51 -11.75
N GLY A 66 -7.78 -5.98 -12.43
CA GLY A 66 -7.87 -6.66 -13.73
C GLY A 66 -7.91 -8.17 -13.57
#